data_AF-A0A8X6INZ1-F1
#
_entry.id   AF-A0A8X6INZ1-F1
#
_cell.length_a   1.000
_cell.length_b   1.000
_cell.length_c   1.000
_cell.angle_alpha   90.00
_cell.angle_beta   90.00
_cell.angle_gamma   90.00
#
_symmetry.space_group_name_H-M   'P 1'
#
loop_
_entity.id
_entity.type
_entity.pdbx_description
1 polymer ?
#
loop_
_entity_poly.entity_id
_entity_poly.type
_entity_poly.pdbx_seq_one_letter_code
_entity_poly.pdbx_strand_id
1 'polypeptide(L)'
;MELLVKKRGPIRANFTKSYNVIMEKLNADDPIEREIKSNFANLERIYSDLTELDSQICGFLLENSNDDKYEAEYLAVEEYSAKMTLTEISVDMYLNKKYESERGSVYPISPQIK
;
A
#
# COMPACT_ATOMS: atom_id res chain seq x y z
N MET A 1 14.09 20.83 -10.60
CA MET A 1 12.72 20.69 -10.06
C MET A 1 11.69 20.19 -11.09
N GLU A 2 11.49 20.87 -12.22
CA GLU A 2 10.45 20.52 -13.21
C GLU A 2 10.55 19.06 -13.70
N LEU A 3 11.76 18.57 -13.95
CA LEU A 3 12.01 17.17 -14.31
C LEU A 3 11.60 16.17 -13.22
N LEU A 4 11.81 16.50 -11.94
CA LEU A 4 11.44 15.64 -10.80
C LEU A 4 9.92 15.56 -10.68
N VAL A 5 9.24 16.70 -10.75
CA VAL A 5 7.77 16.78 -10.73
C VAL A 5 7.16 16.01 -11.90
N LYS A 6 7.73 16.15 -13.10
CA LYS A 6 7.29 15.42 -14.31
C LYS A 6 7.48 13.90 -14.18
N LYS A 7 8.59 13.45 -13.56
CA LYS A 7 8.84 12.02 -13.29
C LYS A 7 7.91 11.46 -12.22
N ARG A 8 7.60 12.25 -11.19
CA ARG A 8 6.74 11.84 -10.08
C ARG A 8 5.29 11.62 -10.49
N GLY A 9 4.74 12.45 -11.38
CA GLY A 9 3.33 12.38 -11.79
C GLY A 9 2.87 10.97 -12.20
N PRO A 10 3.57 10.30 -13.13
CA PRO A 10 3.29 8.91 -13.50
C PRO A 10 3.39 7.91 -12.34
N ILE A 11 4.34 8.10 -11.42
CA ILE A 11 4.52 7.20 -10.26
C ILE A 11 3.36 7.35 -9.28
N ARG A 12 2.94 8.58 -8.97
CA ARG A 12 1.73 8.85 -8.14
C ARG A 12 0.47 8.25 -8.75
N ALA A 13 0.31 8.35 -10.06
CA ALA A 13 -0.82 7.72 -10.77
C ALA A 13 -0.77 6.19 -10.68
N ASN A 14 0.42 5.59 -10.89
CA ASN A 14 0.60 4.14 -10.77
C ASN A 14 0.39 3.65 -9.34
N PHE A 15 0.84 4.40 -8.34
CA PHE A 15 0.57 4.11 -6.93
C PHE A 15 -0.93 4.08 -6.67
N THR A 16 -1.64 5.14 -7.03
CA THR A 16 -3.09 5.26 -6.81
C THR A 16 -3.86 4.13 -7.48
N LYS A 17 -3.47 3.78 -8.72
CA LYS A 17 -4.05 2.63 -9.42
C LYS A 17 -3.79 1.32 -8.69
N SER A 18 -2.55 1.09 -8.25
CA SER A 18 -2.16 -0.15 -7.57
C SER A 18 -2.85 -0.29 -6.20
N TYR A 19 -2.94 0.80 -5.46
CA TYR A 19 -3.70 0.92 -4.21
C TYR A 19 -5.16 0.53 -4.43
N ASN A 20 -5.86 1.15 -5.38
CA ASN A 20 -7.25 0.85 -5.67
C ASN A 20 -7.46 -0.62 -6.05
N VAL A 21 -6.59 -1.19 -6.89
CA VAL A 21 -6.65 -2.61 -7.28
C VAL A 21 -6.53 -3.54 -6.07
N ILE A 22 -5.64 -3.24 -5.12
CA ILE A 22 -5.50 -4.04 -3.90
C ILE A 22 -6.77 -3.93 -3.04
N MET A 23 -7.30 -2.74 -2.86
CA MET A 23 -8.52 -2.52 -2.07
C MET A 23 -9.74 -3.20 -2.71
N GLU A 24 -9.88 -3.14 -4.03
CA GLU A 24 -10.93 -3.87 -4.77
C GLU A 24 -10.79 -5.39 -4.56
N LYS A 25 -9.58 -5.93 -4.66
CA LYS A 25 -9.33 -7.37 -4.44
C LYS A 25 -9.62 -7.80 -3.01
N LEU A 26 -9.24 -7.00 -2.02
CA LEU A 26 -9.50 -7.27 -0.61
C LEU A 26 -11.00 -7.27 -0.28
N ASN A 27 -11.80 -6.47 -1.00
CA ASN A 27 -13.25 -6.38 -0.83
C ASN A 27 -14.04 -7.36 -1.70
N ALA A 28 -13.37 -8.21 -2.49
CA ALA A 28 -14.05 -9.24 -3.29
C ALA A 28 -14.64 -10.34 -2.40
N ASP A 29 -15.69 -11.02 -2.90
CA ASP A 29 -16.33 -12.13 -2.17
C ASP A 29 -15.38 -13.32 -1.91
N ASP A 30 -14.46 -13.57 -2.86
CA ASP A 30 -13.40 -14.58 -2.75
C ASP A 30 -12.03 -13.99 -3.14
N PRO A 31 -11.35 -13.30 -2.21
CA PRO A 31 -10.07 -12.67 -2.50
C PRO A 31 -8.97 -13.70 -2.76
N ILE A 32 -8.27 -13.57 -3.89
CA ILE A 32 -7.17 -14.46 -4.26
C ILE A 32 -5.87 -13.98 -3.62
N GLU A 33 -5.42 -14.69 -2.59
CA GLU A 33 -4.22 -14.36 -1.80
C GLU A 33 -2.97 -14.12 -2.65
N ARG A 34 -2.70 -14.99 -3.63
CA ARG A 34 -1.51 -14.85 -4.50
C ARG A 34 -1.53 -13.50 -5.23
N GLU A 35 -2.69 -13.06 -5.68
CA GLU A 35 -2.84 -11.80 -6.38
C GLU A 35 -2.70 -10.62 -5.41
N ILE A 36 -3.27 -10.70 -4.21
CA ILE A 36 -3.09 -9.68 -3.18
C ILE A 36 -1.60 -9.51 -2.86
N LYS A 37 -0.89 -10.59 -2.55
CA LYS A 37 0.55 -10.56 -2.26
C LYS A 37 1.37 -10.00 -3.43
N SER A 38 1.06 -10.42 -4.66
CA SER A 38 1.78 -9.92 -5.84
C SER A 38 1.53 -8.43 -6.11
N ASN A 39 0.29 -7.95 -5.93
CA ASN A 39 -0.02 -6.54 -6.12
C ASN A 39 0.55 -5.69 -4.99
N PHE A 40 0.50 -6.19 -3.76
CA PHE A 40 1.10 -5.53 -2.60
C PHE A 40 2.61 -5.35 -2.74
N ALA A 41 3.35 -6.40 -3.13
CA ALA A 41 4.78 -6.29 -3.41
C ALA A 41 5.12 -5.27 -4.53
N ASN A 42 4.26 -5.17 -5.54
CA ASN A 42 4.41 -4.14 -6.57
C ASN A 42 4.10 -2.74 -6.04
N LEU A 43 3.10 -2.59 -5.16
CA LEU A 43 2.81 -1.32 -4.49
C LEU A 43 3.98 -0.86 -3.61
N GLU A 44 4.58 -1.76 -2.83
CA GLU A 44 5.77 -1.48 -2.00
C GLU A 44 6.91 -0.93 -2.85
N ARG A 45 7.18 -1.55 -4.00
CA ARG A 45 8.21 -1.06 -4.93
C ARG A 45 7.89 0.33 -5.47
N ILE A 46 6.65 0.56 -5.91
CA ILE A 46 6.21 1.88 -6.40
C ILE A 46 6.32 2.93 -5.29
N TYR A 47 5.96 2.57 -4.06
CA TYR A 47 6.05 3.46 -2.91
C TYR A 47 7.49 3.82 -2.57
N SER A 48 8.43 2.86 -2.64
CA SER A 48 9.86 3.14 -2.50
C SER A 48 10.36 4.13 -3.57
N ASP A 49 10.01 3.92 -4.84
CA ASP A 49 10.39 4.85 -5.93
C ASP A 49 9.77 6.25 -5.72
N LEU A 50 8.54 6.30 -5.21
CA LEU A 50 7.82 7.54 -4.93
C LEU A 50 8.45 8.32 -3.77
N THR A 51 8.71 7.66 -2.65
CA THR A 51 9.29 8.29 -1.45
C THR A 51 10.67 8.87 -1.71
N GLU A 52 11.49 8.22 -2.54
CA GLU A 52 12.78 8.78 -2.96
C GLU A 52 12.61 10.10 -3.71
N LEU A 53 11.70 10.13 -4.70
CA LEU A 53 11.43 11.35 -5.47
C LEU A 53 10.79 12.46 -4.63
N ASP A 54 9.86 12.11 -3.75
CA ASP A 54 9.20 13.07 -2.88
C ASP A 54 10.18 13.67 -1.87
N SER A 55 11.10 12.88 -1.32
CA SER A 55 12.20 13.37 -0.48
C SER A 55 13.09 14.37 -1.24
N GLN A 56 13.46 14.06 -2.49
CA GLN A 56 14.25 14.97 -3.33
C GLN A 56 13.53 16.29 -3.63
N ILE A 57 12.21 16.25 -3.87
CA ILE A 57 11.40 17.44 -4.16
C ILE A 57 11.24 18.30 -2.90
N CYS A 58 10.90 17.69 -1.77
CA CYS A 58 10.78 18.38 -0.48
C CYS A 58 12.12 19.01 -0.05
N GLY A 59 13.23 18.29 -0.20
CA GLY A 59 14.58 18.83 0.05
C GLY A 59 14.90 20.04 -0.81
N PHE A 60 14.62 19.96 -2.12
CA PHE A 60 14.80 21.12 -3.01
C PHE A 60 13.94 22.32 -2.61
N LEU A 61 12.69 22.10 -2.18
CA LEU A 61 11.79 23.17 -1.76
C LEU A 61 12.26 23.88 -0.49
N LEU A 62 12.75 23.11 0.50
CA LEU A 62 13.35 23.65 1.72
C LEU A 62 14.60 24.48 1.43
N GLU A 63 15.50 23.98 0.59
CA GLU A 63 16.73 24.67 0.20
C GLU A 63 16.47 26.00 -0.53
N ASN A 64 15.33 26.12 -1.20
CA ASN A 64 14.94 27.32 -1.96
C ASN A 64 13.93 28.21 -1.20
N SER A 65 13.70 27.97 0.09
CA SER A 65 12.80 28.74 0.96
C SER A 65 11.40 28.94 0.38
N ASN A 66 10.85 27.89 -0.22
CA ASN A 66 9.53 27.92 -0.85
C ASN A 66 8.48 27.25 0.05
N ASP A 67 8.26 27.84 1.22
CA ASP A 67 7.53 27.24 2.34
C ASP A 67 6.09 26.85 1.97
N ASP A 68 5.36 27.70 1.25
CA ASP A 68 3.98 27.41 0.82
C ASP A 68 3.90 26.16 -0.08
N LYS A 69 4.87 26.01 -1.00
CA LYS A 69 4.93 24.83 -1.88
C LYS A 69 5.44 23.60 -1.13
N TYR A 70 6.36 23.80 -0.18
CA TYR A 70 6.82 22.71 0.67
C TYR A 70 5.65 22.12 1.47
N GLU A 71 4.86 22.95 2.15
CA GLU A 71 3.73 22.49 2.96
C GLU A 71 2.72 21.71 2.11
N ALA A 72 2.34 22.25 0.95
CA ALA A 72 1.44 21.56 0.03
C ALA A 72 1.98 20.21 -0.46
N GLU A 73 3.29 20.14 -0.73
CA GLU A 73 3.93 18.88 -1.13
C GLU A 73 4.05 17.90 0.03
N TYR A 74 4.39 18.37 1.22
CA TYR A 74 4.49 17.56 2.42
C TYR A 74 3.14 16.91 2.77
N LEU A 75 2.04 17.68 2.72
CA LEU A 75 0.68 17.15 2.92
C LEU A 75 0.33 16.07 1.88
N ALA A 76 0.74 16.26 0.63
CA ALA A 76 0.54 15.23 -0.40
C ALA A 76 1.33 13.96 -0.07
N VAL A 77 2.59 14.08 0.38
CA VAL A 77 3.42 12.93 0.79
C VAL A 77 2.76 12.14 1.93
N GLU A 78 2.26 12.84 2.94
CA GLU A 78 1.53 12.23 4.06
C GLU A 78 0.29 11.47 3.60
N GLU A 79 -0.44 11.97 2.59
CA GLU A 79 -1.59 11.26 2.01
C GLU A 79 -1.19 9.91 1.38
N TYR A 80 -0.08 9.86 0.64
CA TYR A 80 0.43 8.62 0.04
C TYR A 80 0.94 7.65 1.12
N SER A 81 1.61 8.17 2.15
CA SER A 81 2.04 7.40 3.32
C SER A 81 0.85 6.74 4.04
N ALA A 82 -0.20 7.52 4.32
CA ALA A 82 -1.42 7.01 4.95
C ALA A 82 -2.09 5.90 4.13
N LYS A 83 -2.13 6.03 2.80
CA LYS A 83 -2.66 4.98 1.90
C LYS A 83 -1.81 3.71 1.95
N MET A 84 -0.48 3.84 2.02
CA MET A 84 0.41 2.70 2.15
C MET A 84 0.17 1.96 3.47
N THR A 85 0.17 2.67 4.59
CA THR A 85 -0.10 2.11 5.93
C THR A 85 -1.48 1.44 5.99
N LEU A 86 -2.52 2.05 5.44
CA LEU A 86 -3.85 1.44 5.37
C LEU A 86 -3.82 0.12 4.58
N THR A 87 -3.04 0.07 3.50
CA THR A 87 -2.92 -1.13 2.67
C THR A 87 -2.19 -2.25 3.42
N GLU A 88 -1.07 -1.94 4.07
CA GLU A 88 -0.31 -2.85 4.94
C GLU A 88 -1.24 -3.50 5.98
N ILE A 89 -1.94 -2.67 6.76
CA ILE A 89 -2.86 -3.14 7.79
C ILE A 89 -3.95 -4.04 7.19
N SER A 90 -4.53 -3.64 6.06
CA SER A 90 -5.62 -4.38 5.43
C SER A 90 -5.17 -5.74 4.89
N VAL A 91 -3.98 -5.80 4.28
CA VAL A 91 -3.37 -7.04 3.79
C VAL A 91 -3.02 -7.96 4.96
N ASP A 92 -2.40 -7.45 6.01
CA ASP A 92 -2.04 -8.22 7.20
C ASP A 92 -3.28 -8.80 7.90
N MET A 93 -4.33 -7.99 8.06
CA MET A 93 -5.60 -8.46 8.61
C MET A 93 -6.23 -9.58 7.77
N TYR A 94 -6.22 -9.45 6.45
CA TYR A 94 -6.72 -10.48 5.55
C TYR A 94 -5.92 -11.79 5.68
N LEU A 95 -4.59 -11.71 5.64
CA LEU A 95 -3.71 -12.89 5.74
C LEU A 95 -3.87 -13.58 7.10
N ASN A 96 -3.90 -12.82 8.20
CA ASN A 96 -4.08 -13.37 9.54
C ASN A 96 -5.43 -14.08 9.69
N LYS A 97 -6.53 -13.44 9.25
CA LYS A 97 -7.87 -14.06 9.27
C LYS A 97 -7.91 -15.36 8.47
N LYS A 98 -7.25 -15.39 7.31
CA LYS A 98 -7.16 -16.59 6.48
C LYS A 98 -6.38 -17.70 7.18
N TYR A 99 -5.20 -17.39 7.74
CA TYR A 99 -4.39 -18.38 8.46
C TYR A 99 -5.11 -18.93 9.71
N GLU A 100 -5.88 -18.11 10.43
CA GLU A 100 -6.72 -18.57 11.54
C GLU A 100 -7.81 -19.53 11.06
N SER A 101 -8.48 -19.22 9.94
CA SER A 101 -9.50 -20.09 9.36
C SER A 101 -8.94 -21.45 8.89
N GLU A 102 -7.71 -21.47 8.37
CA GLU A 102 -7.02 -22.68 7.92
C GLU A 102 -6.53 -23.52 9.12
N ARG A 103 -6.05 -22.88 10.20
CA ARG A 103 -5.64 -23.55 11.45
C ARG A 103 -6.81 -24.11 12.25
N GLY A 104 -8.01 -23.54 12.11
CA GLY A 104 -9.23 -24.01 12.78
C GLY A 104 -9.79 -25.36 12.28
N SER A 105 -9.19 -25.99 11.25
CA SER A 105 -9.70 -27.26 10.67
C SER A 105 -8.98 -28.54 11.14
N VAL A 106 -8.16 -28.48 12.20
CA VAL A 106 -7.48 -29.66 12.76
C VAL A 106 -8.08 -30.08 14.09
N TYR A 107 -9.28 -30.67 14.06
CA TYR A 107 -9.63 -31.73 15.00
C TYR A 107 -10.38 -32.87 14.27
N PRO A 108 -9.75 -34.05 14.11
CA PRO A 108 -10.43 -35.25 13.66
C PRO A 108 -11.22 -35.92 14.81
N ILE A 109 -12.44 -36.33 14.48
CA ILE A 109 -13.33 -37.37 15.02
C ILE A 109 -12.82 -38.15 16.25
N SER A 110 -13.65 -38.27 17.30
CA SER A 110 -13.98 -39.56 18.00
C SER A 110 -14.94 -39.36 19.19
N PRO A 111 -15.70 -40.39 19.63
CA PRO A 111 -16.36 -41.48 18.91
C PRO A 111 -17.88 -41.51 19.17
N GLN A 112 -18.66 -42.18 18.31
CA GLN A 112 -20.01 -42.58 18.66
C GLN A 112 -19.95 -43.59 19.80
N ILE A 113 -20.46 -43.21 20.97
CA ILE A 113 -20.71 -44.14 22.07
C ILE A 113 -22.08 -44.77 21.81
N LYS A 114 -22.08 -46.11 21.64
CA LYS A 114 -23.28 -46.95 21.55
C LYS A 114 -24.01 -47.03 22.89
#